data_AF-A0A178J6U3-F1
#
_entry.id   AF-A0A178J6U3-F1
#
_cell.length_a   1.000
_cell.length_b   1.000
_cell.length_c   1.000
_cell.angle_alpha   90.00
_cell.angle_beta   90.00
_cell.angle_gamma   90.00
#
_symmetry.space_group_name_H-M   'P 1'
#
loop_
_entity.id
_entity.type
_entity.pdbx_description
1 polymer ?
#
loop_
_entity_poly.entity_id
_entity_poly.type
_entity_poly.pdbx_seq_one_letter_code
_entity_poly.pdbx_strand_id
1 'polypeptide(L)'
;MSKEFTFSIKSLSLDENYSPSDSTRITTNFANLARGESRQQNLRNALNMIDNNFNALAHWDNPNGDRYSVELEIVSVDMDIESGAESFPSIEVLKTYIVDHKTNERIEGIVGNNFSSYVRDYDFSVLLLDHNKDKPQFTIPEGFGELHGKLFKHFVNSSTYKQNFKKRPVICLSVSDNKTYHRTENQHPVLGYEYEPNESSLTEQYFQKMGLQVRYFMPPNSVAPFAFYFFGDLLNDYTNLELISTISTMETFQKIYRPEIYNANAVAGTSYQPSLKNSDHSLTQIVYDREERSRLAIEQGKFAQEHFIKPYQTVLEQWSASYA
;
A
#
# COMPACT_ATOMS: atom_id res chain seq x y z
N MET A 1 31.09 3.76 16.13
CA MET A 1 29.84 3.17 16.65
C MET A 1 28.73 3.66 15.73
N SER A 2 28.02 2.76 15.04
CA SER A 2 26.92 3.14 14.15
C SER A 2 25.77 3.65 15.01
N LYS A 3 25.26 4.85 14.73
CA LYS A 3 24.04 5.37 15.38
C LYS A 3 22.89 4.42 15.08
N GLU A 4 22.14 4.02 16.11
CA GLU A 4 21.01 3.11 15.94
C GLU A 4 19.75 3.87 15.50
N PHE A 5 19.05 3.30 14.52
CA PHE A 5 17.66 3.64 14.22
C PHE A 5 16.75 2.75 15.05
N THR A 6 15.85 3.37 15.81
CA THR A 6 14.80 2.66 16.55
C THR A 6 13.43 3.07 16.04
N PHE A 7 12.41 2.28 16.36
CA PHE A 7 11.07 2.47 15.83
C PHE A 7 10.04 2.47 16.94
N SER A 8 9.04 3.32 16.80
CA SER A 8 7.82 3.32 17.59
C SER A 8 6.59 3.22 16.67
N ILE A 9 5.53 2.59 17.17
CA ILE A 9 4.29 2.37 16.41
C ILE A 9 3.13 2.99 17.17
N LYS A 10 2.29 3.71 16.45
CA LYS A 10 1.00 4.22 16.92
C LYS A 10 -0.10 3.66 16.04
N SER A 11 -1.22 3.32 16.66
CA SER A 11 -2.39 2.77 15.96
C SER A 11 -3.62 3.63 16.20
N LEU A 12 -4.45 3.77 15.18
CA LEU A 12 -5.70 4.51 15.24
C LEU A 12 -6.77 3.82 14.39
N SER A 13 -8.02 3.76 14.87
CA SER A 13 -9.15 3.24 14.09
C SER A 13 -9.44 4.12 12.88
N LEU A 14 -9.61 3.49 11.71
CA LEU A 14 -10.18 4.11 10.52
C LEU A 14 -11.64 3.65 10.38
N ASP A 15 -12.53 4.35 11.05
CA ASP A 15 -13.98 4.18 10.95
C ASP A 15 -14.64 5.40 10.28
N GLU A 16 -15.97 5.41 10.16
CA GLU A 16 -16.71 6.52 9.55
C GLU A 16 -16.55 7.87 10.28
N ASN A 17 -16.12 7.84 11.54
CA ASN A 17 -15.91 9.01 12.38
C ASN A 17 -14.45 9.46 12.38
N TYR A 18 -13.53 8.74 11.74
CA TYR A 18 -12.13 9.12 11.63
C TYR A 18 -11.98 10.49 10.97
N SER A 19 -11.30 11.41 11.67
CA SER A 19 -10.88 12.70 11.15
C SER A 19 -9.37 12.80 11.32
N PRO A 20 -8.62 13.19 10.28
CA PRO A 20 -7.22 13.56 10.47
C PRO A 20 -7.17 14.76 11.44
N SER A 21 -6.28 14.71 12.43
CA SER A 21 -5.96 15.90 13.24
C SER A 21 -5.07 16.85 12.42
N ASP A 22 -5.07 18.13 12.78
CA ASP A 22 -4.20 19.16 12.19
C ASP A 22 -2.70 18.82 12.36
N SER A 23 -2.37 17.97 13.33
CA SER A 23 -1.01 17.50 13.64
C SER A 23 -0.68 16.12 13.07
N THR A 24 -1.67 15.32 12.65
CA THR A 24 -1.44 14.00 12.05
C THR A 24 -1.26 14.14 10.55
N ARG A 25 -0.05 13.78 10.10
CA ARG A 25 0.29 13.17 8.79
C ARG A 25 -0.78 13.39 7.71
N ILE A 26 -0.79 14.61 7.19
CA ILE A 26 -1.79 15.16 6.26
C ILE A 26 -1.75 14.46 4.87
N THR A 27 -0.84 13.53 4.64
CA THR A 27 -0.42 13.12 3.29
C THR A 27 -0.73 11.67 2.90
N THR A 28 -1.41 10.88 3.73
CA THR A 28 -1.72 9.49 3.36
C THR A 28 -2.93 9.35 2.44
N ASN A 29 -2.93 8.29 1.62
CA ASN A 29 -3.90 8.13 0.53
C ASN A 29 -5.37 8.06 1.01
N PHE A 30 -5.61 7.65 2.27
CA PHE A 30 -6.93 7.63 2.90
C PHE A 30 -7.25 8.91 3.68
N ALA A 31 -6.26 9.76 4.00
CA ALA A 31 -6.50 11.05 4.65
C ALA A 31 -7.33 11.99 3.76
N ASN A 32 -7.15 11.93 2.44
CA ASN A 32 -7.95 12.70 1.48
C ASN A 32 -9.43 12.25 1.48
N LEU A 33 -9.70 10.95 1.63
CA LEU A 33 -11.07 10.42 1.79
C LEU A 33 -11.73 10.90 3.07
N ALA A 34 -10.92 11.15 4.09
CA ALA A 34 -11.34 11.57 5.42
C ALA A 34 -11.43 13.10 5.58
N ARG A 35 -11.63 13.88 4.51
CA ARG A 35 -11.69 15.35 4.52
C ARG A 35 -12.96 15.92 3.90
N GLY A 36 -13.18 17.20 4.19
CA GLY A 36 -14.27 18.00 3.63
C GLY A 36 -15.65 17.62 4.18
N GLU A 37 -16.68 18.26 3.64
CA GLU A 37 -18.07 18.08 4.09
C GLU A 37 -18.58 16.65 3.86
N SER A 38 -18.08 15.97 2.82
CA SER A 38 -18.46 14.59 2.48
C SER A 38 -17.67 13.51 3.24
N ARG A 39 -16.76 13.87 4.15
CA ARG A 39 -15.86 12.96 4.89
C ARG A 39 -16.56 11.69 5.40
N GLN A 40 -17.57 11.86 6.26
CA GLN A 40 -18.21 10.73 6.93
C GLN A 40 -18.91 9.81 5.93
N GLN A 41 -19.57 10.39 4.92
CA GLN A 41 -20.24 9.63 3.87
C GLN A 41 -19.23 8.89 2.98
N ASN A 42 -18.10 9.52 2.64
CA ASN A 42 -17.02 8.89 1.89
C ASN A 42 -16.45 7.67 2.63
N LEU A 43 -16.13 7.84 3.93
CA LEU A 43 -15.61 6.76 4.76
C LEU A 43 -16.62 5.63 4.91
N ARG A 44 -17.89 5.94 5.22
CA ARG A 44 -18.98 4.96 5.28
C ARG A 44 -19.12 4.18 3.98
N ASN A 45 -19.13 4.87 2.84
CA ASN A 45 -19.23 4.23 1.53
C ASN A 45 -18.03 3.31 1.24
N ALA A 46 -16.82 3.75 1.56
CA ALA A 46 -15.62 2.94 1.39
C ALA A 46 -15.67 1.67 2.27
N LEU A 47 -15.99 1.82 3.56
CA LEU A 47 -16.10 0.68 4.48
C LEU A 47 -17.19 -0.31 4.04
N ASN A 48 -18.36 0.18 3.60
CA ASN A 48 -19.42 -0.67 3.05
C ASN A 48 -18.98 -1.39 1.76
N MET A 49 -18.21 -0.74 0.89
CA MET A 49 -17.65 -1.39 -0.30
C MET A 49 -16.68 -2.51 0.06
N ILE A 50 -15.87 -2.32 1.11
CA ILE A 50 -14.94 -3.33 1.62
C ILE A 50 -15.72 -4.53 2.18
N ASP A 51 -16.73 -4.29 3.03
CA ASP A 51 -17.57 -5.35 3.60
C ASP A 51 -18.28 -6.14 2.49
N ASN A 52 -18.89 -5.45 1.52
CA ASN A 52 -19.57 -6.11 0.41
C ASN A 52 -18.61 -6.98 -0.42
N ASN A 53 -17.42 -6.46 -0.75
CA ASN A 53 -16.43 -7.23 -1.51
C ASN A 53 -15.87 -8.41 -0.70
N PHE A 54 -15.63 -8.21 0.59
CA PHE A 54 -15.18 -9.28 1.49
C PHE A 54 -16.18 -10.43 1.50
N ASN A 55 -17.47 -10.13 1.70
CA ASN A 55 -18.53 -11.14 1.76
C ASN A 55 -18.75 -11.83 0.41
N ALA A 56 -18.59 -11.12 -0.71
CA ALA A 56 -18.68 -11.71 -2.05
C ALA A 56 -17.55 -12.74 -2.30
N LEU A 57 -16.35 -12.48 -1.81
CA LEU A 57 -15.21 -13.41 -1.89
C LEU A 57 -15.36 -14.56 -0.88
N ALA A 58 -15.72 -14.24 0.37
CA ALA A 58 -15.99 -15.18 1.46
C ALA A 58 -17.45 -15.67 1.45
N HIS A 59 -17.87 -16.23 0.32
CA HIS A 59 -19.25 -16.65 0.04
C HIS A 59 -19.65 -17.96 0.76
N TRP A 60 -18.69 -18.74 1.24
CA TRP A 60 -18.97 -19.99 1.94
C TRP A 60 -19.63 -19.72 3.30
N ASP A 61 -20.68 -20.49 3.60
CA ASP A 61 -21.48 -20.33 4.83
C ASP A 61 -21.97 -18.88 5.06
N ASN A 62 -22.21 -18.15 3.96
CA ASN A 62 -22.57 -16.73 3.95
C ASN A 62 -23.67 -16.43 2.90
N PRO A 63 -24.87 -17.04 3.02
CA PRO A 63 -25.90 -16.99 1.98
C PRO A 63 -26.47 -15.59 1.73
N ASN A 64 -26.44 -14.71 2.73
CA ASN A 64 -26.95 -13.34 2.64
C ASN A 64 -25.86 -12.33 2.26
N GLY A 65 -24.58 -12.72 2.28
CA GLY A 65 -23.46 -11.82 2.01
C GLY A 65 -23.23 -10.76 3.09
N ASP A 66 -23.61 -11.03 4.33
CA ASP A 66 -23.58 -10.08 5.47
C ASP A 66 -22.89 -10.66 6.72
N ARG A 67 -22.23 -11.82 6.62
CA ARG A 67 -21.58 -12.49 7.76
C ARG A 67 -20.39 -11.72 8.32
N TYR A 68 -19.62 -11.04 7.48
CA TYR A 68 -18.36 -10.43 7.89
C TYR A 68 -18.37 -8.92 7.76
N SER A 69 -17.65 -8.26 8.67
CA SER A 69 -17.21 -6.86 8.50
C SER A 69 -15.69 -6.78 8.58
N VAL A 70 -15.11 -5.78 7.92
CA VAL A 70 -13.67 -5.52 7.95
C VAL A 70 -13.41 -4.18 8.65
N GLU A 71 -12.74 -4.25 9.79
CA GLU A 71 -12.24 -3.08 10.49
C GLU A 71 -10.84 -2.71 9.99
N LEU A 72 -10.55 -1.42 9.93
CA LEU A 72 -9.28 -0.88 9.49
C LEU A 72 -8.60 -0.12 10.63
N GLU A 73 -7.30 -0.36 10.79
CA GLU A 73 -6.44 0.34 11.73
C GLU A 73 -5.30 1.02 10.95
N ILE A 74 -5.18 2.34 11.11
CA ILE A 74 -4.03 3.11 10.65
C ILE A 74 -2.87 2.82 11.59
N VAL A 75 -1.79 2.32 11.02
CA VAL A 75 -0.54 2.04 11.71
C VAL A 75 0.50 3.05 11.24
N SER A 76 0.89 3.94 12.14
CA SER A 76 1.91 4.96 11.92
C SER A 76 3.22 4.52 12.57
N VAL A 77 4.28 4.41 11.78
CA VAL A 77 5.64 4.08 12.24
C VAL A 77 6.46 5.35 12.29
N ASP A 78 6.94 5.70 13.48
CA ASP A 78 7.92 6.76 13.71
C ASP A 78 9.31 6.13 13.85
N MET A 79 10.32 6.80 13.31
CA MET A 79 11.72 6.40 13.36
C MET A 79 12.51 7.40 14.19
N ASP A 80 13.18 6.90 15.21
CA ASP A 80 14.02 7.69 16.10
C ASP A 80 15.49 7.50 15.72
N ILE A 81 16.23 8.60 15.65
CA ILE A 81 17.66 8.64 15.39
C ILE A 81 18.32 9.09 16.68
N GLU A 82 19.28 8.33 17.21
CA GLU A 82 19.92 8.61 18.51
C GLU A 82 20.48 10.05 18.65
N SER A 83 20.86 10.69 17.55
CA SER A 83 21.34 12.08 17.55
C SER A 83 20.28 13.15 17.21
N GLY A 84 19.02 12.76 17.05
CA GLY A 84 17.91 13.64 16.71
C GLY A 84 17.07 14.02 17.94
N ALA A 85 16.53 15.23 17.94
CA ALA A 85 15.63 15.70 19.00
C ALA A 85 14.16 15.27 18.78
N GLU A 86 13.78 14.96 17.54
CA GLU A 86 12.41 14.63 17.14
C GLU A 86 12.37 13.36 16.30
N SER A 87 11.32 12.55 16.50
CA SER A 87 11.04 11.35 15.73
C SER A 87 10.64 11.71 14.29
N PHE A 88 11.15 10.96 13.32
CA PHE A 88 10.78 11.12 11.91
C PHE A 88 9.62 10.21 11.52
N PRO A 89 8.52 10.72 10.94
CA PRO A 89 7.45 9.87 10.44
C PRO A 89 7.95 9.08 9.23
N SER A 90 7.99 7.75 9.34
CA SER A 90 8.61 6.89 8.32
C SER A 90 7.58 6.27 7.39
N ILE A 91 6.70 5.42 7.94
CA ILE A 91 5.74 4.60 7.19
C ILE A 91 4.36 4.79 7.78
N GLU A 92 3.34 4.72 6.93
CA GLU A 92 1.96 4.55 7.35
C GLU A 92 1.25 3.52 6.46
N VAL A 93 0.56 2.59 7.11
CA VAL A 93 -0.13 1.46 6.45
C VAL A 93 -1.45 1.21 7.14
N LEU A 94 -2.34 0.50 6.46
CA LEU A 94 -3.55 -0.06 7.05
C LEU A 94 -3.33 -1.52 7.43
N LYS A 95 -3.79 -1.86 8.64
CA LYS A 95 -3.96 -3.23 9.13
C LYS A 95 -5.46 -3.55 9.16
N THR A 96 -5.82 -4.75 8.73
CA THR A 96 -7.20 -5.23 8.72
C THR A 96 -7.50 -6.08 9.94
N TYR A 97 -8.75 -6.07 10.39
CA TYR A 97 -9.32 -7.08 11.27
C TYR A 97 -10.65 -7.54 10.69
N ILE A 98 -10.92 -8.84 10.74
CA ILE A 98 -12.16 -9.44 10.23
C ILE A 98 -13.05 -9.74 11.43
N VAL A 99 -14.26 -9.18 11.43
CA VAL A 99 -15.30 -9.48 12.42
C VAL A 99 -16.23 -10.51 11.80
N ASP A 100 -16.29 -11.70 12.39
CA ASP A 100 -17.25 -12.75 12.00
C ASP A 100 -18.48 -12.66 12.90
N HIS A 101 -19.59 -12.15 12.36
CA HIS A 101 -20.83 -11.96 13.10
C HIS A 101 -21.52 -13.28 13.49
N LYS A 102 -21.17 -14.40 12.85
CA LYS A 102 -21.73 -15.71 13.15
C LYS A 102 -21.07 -16.35 14.36
N THR A 103 -19.75 -16.23 14.49
CA THR A 103 -18.98 -16.80 15.61
C THR A 103 -18.67 -15.77 16.71
N ASN A 104 -18.91 -14.48 16.43
CA ASN A 104 -18.55 -13.35 17.28
C ASN A 104 -17.03 -13.28 17.56
N GLU A 105 -16.23 -13.66 16.56
CA GLU A 105 -14.78 -13.64 16.63
C GLU A 105 -14.20 -12.44 15.87
N ARG A 106 -13.13 -11.88 16.41
CA ARG A 106 -12.34 -10.84 15.76
C ARG A 106 -10.99 -11.41 15.36
N ILE A 107 -10.81 -11.62 14.07
CA ILE A 107 -9.66 -12.29 13.46
C ILE A 107 -8.68 -11.22 12.97
N GLU A 108 -7.40 -11.40 13.28
CA GLU A 108 -6.33 -10.51 12.82
C GLU A 108 -6.09 -10.70 11.31
N GLY A 109 -6.12 -9.60 10.56
CA GLY A 109 -5.77 -9.57 9.14
C GLY A 109 -4.32 -9.15 8.89
N ILE A 110 -4.00 -8.87 7.63
CA ILE A 110 -2.62 -8.57 7.20
C ILE A 110 -2.36 -7.05 7.30
N VAL A 111 -1.17 -6.68 7.79
CA VAL A 111 -0.66 -5.29 7.74
C VAL A 111 0.04 -5.00 6.42
N GLY A 112 -0.03 -3.76 5.93
CA GLY A 112 0.69 -3.34 4.71
C GLY A 112 -0.22 -2.82 3.60
N ASN A 113 -1.54 -2.83 3.83
CA ASN A 113 -2.50 -2.25 2.91
C ASN A 113 -2.28 -0.73 2.82
N ASN A 114 -2.51 -0.16 1.64
CA ASN A 114 -2.40 1.28 1.39
C ASN A 114 -1.06 1.90 1.85
N PHE A 115 0.04 1.22 1.54
CA PHE A 115 1.40 1.59 1.94
C PHE A 115 1.80 3.01 1.51
N SER A 116 2.11 3.84 2.50
CA SER A 116 2.72 5.17 2.34
C SER A 116 4.08 5.20 3.06
N SER A 117 5.06 5.88 2.45
CA SER A 117 6.40 6.06 3.04
C SER A 117 6.97 7.39 2.63
N TYR A 118 7.48 8.14 3.61
CA TYR A 118 8.10 9.44 3.40
C TYR A 118 9.39 9.34 2.58
N VAL A 119 10.21 8.31 2.83
CA VAL A 119 11.43 8.08 2.05
C VAL A 119 11.10 7.63 0.63
N ARG A 120 10.04 6.83 0.44
CA ARG A 120 9.55 6.48 -0.90
C ARG A 120 9.11 7.71 -1.68
N ASP A 121 8.33 8.59 -1.06
CA ASP A 121 7.84 9.78 -1.74
C ASP A 121 8.97 10.78 -2.01
N TYR A 122 9.99 10.85 -1.14
CA TYR A 122 11.24 11.54 -1.46
C TYR A 122 11.90 10.96 -2.72
N ASP A 123 12.09 9.64 -2.76
CA ASP A 123 12.75 8.98 -3.88
C ASP A 123 12.00 9.24 -5.19
N PHE A 124 10.69 8.99 -5.24
CA PHE A 124 9.90 9.11 -6.47
C PHE A 124 9.53 10.55 -6.84
N SER A 125 9.16 11.39 -5.87
CA SER A 125 8.59 12.72 -6.12
C SER A 125 9.59 13.86 -5.96
N VAL A 126 10.83 13.59 -5.53
CA VAL A 126 11.90 14.58 -5.46
C VAL A 126 13.13 14.07 -6.20
N LEU A 127 13.80 13.03 -5.71
CA LEU A 127 15.08 12.56 -6.26
C LEU A 127 14.98 12.12 -7.73
N LEU A 128 14.00 11.29 -8.07
CA LEU A 128 13.83 10.78 -9.43
C LEU A 128 13.41 11.88 -10.41
N LEU A 129 12.54 12.78 -9.98
CA LEU A 129 12.10 13.92 -10.78
C LEU A 129 13.27 14.89 -11.03
N ASP A 130 14.00 15.28 -9.98
CA ASP A 130 15.14 16.19 -10.09
C ASP A 130 16.26 15.57 -10.94
N HIS A 131 16.54 14.27 -10.81
CA HIS A 131 17.57 13.58 -11.61
C HIS A 131 17.24 13.57 -13.11
N ASN A 132 15.97 13.47 -13.47
CA ASN A 132 15.53 13.45 -14.87
C ASN A 132 15.16 14.83 -15.41
N LYS A 133 15.21 15.86 -14.57
CA LYS A 133 15.00 17.24 -14.99
C LYS A 133 16.03 17.60 -16.07
N ASP A 134 15.54 18.18 -17.16
CA ASP A 134 16.33 18.63 -18.30
C ASP A 134 17.11 17.52 -19.06
N LYS A 135 16.84 16.23 -18.77
CA LYS A 135 17.42 15.12 -19.53
C LYS A 135 16.53 14.71 -20.70
N PRO A 136 17.12 14.38 -21.87
CA PRO A 136 16.35 13.95 -23.04
C PRO A 136 15.80 12.53 -22.91
N GLN A 137 16.38 11.72 -22.02
CA GLN A 137 16.00 10.32 -21.80
C GLN A 137 15.89 10.02 -20.32
N PHE A 138 14.88 9.21 -19.98
CA PHE A 138 14.67 8.75 -18.62
C PHE A 138 15.79 7.82 -18.17
N THR A 139 16.36 8.08 -16.99
CA THR A 139 17.38 7.28 -16.33
C THR A 139 17.06 7.16 -14.84
N ILE A 140 17.53 6.09 -14.21
CA ILE A 140 17.35 5.85 -12.78
C ILE A 140 18.58 6.38 -12.04
N PRO A 141 18.44 7.15 -10.94
CA PRO A 141 19.55 7.57 -10.10
C PRO A 141 20.34 6.37 -9.57
N GLU A 142 21.65 6.53 -9.39
CA GLU A 142 22.45 5.52 -8.70
C GLU A 142 21.95 5.35 -7.25
N GLY A 143 21.88 4.10 -6.77
CA GLY A 143 21.39 3.80 -5.41
C GLY A 143 19.89 4.02 -5.19
N PHE A 144 19.09 4.23 -6.25
CA PHE A 144 17.64 4.47 -6.13
C PHE A 144 16.93 3.37 -5.32
N GLY A 145 16.28 3.77 -4.23
CA GLY A 145 15.56 2.88 -3.32
C GLY A 145 16.41 2.07 -2.34
N GLU A 146 17.74 2.17 -2.38
CA GLU A 146 18.60 1.37 -1.51
C GLU A 146 18.49 1.76 -0.03
N LEU A 147 18.48 3.06 0.26
CA LEU A 147 18.31 3.54 1.63
C LEU A 147 16.95 3.09 2.20
N HIS A 148 15.87 3.35 1.46
CA HIS A 148 14.53 2.95 1.91
C HIS A 148 14.40 1.43 2.06
N GLY A 149 14.96 0.67 1.11
CA GLY A 149 14.99 -0.78 1.17
C GLY A 149 15.64 -1.30 2.44
N LYS A 150 16.79 -0.73 2.84
CA LYS A 150 17.49 -1.09 4.08
C LYS A 150 16.71 -0.67 5.32
N LEU A 151 16.16 0.55 5.36
CA LEU A 151 15.34 1.01 6.48
C LEU A 151 14.08 0.16 6.67
N PHE A 152 13.42 -0.23 5.58
CA PHE A 152 12.26 -1.11 5.62
C PHE A 152 12.65 -2.51 6.15
N LYS A 153 13.73 -3.11 5.63
CA LYS A 153 14.28 -4.37 6.14
C LYS A 153 14.60 -4.30 7.64
N HIS A 154 15.20 -3.19 8.08
CA HIS A 154 15.51 -2.97 9.50
C HIS A 154 14.25 -2.93 10.34
N PHE A 155 13.24 -2.17 9.89
CA PHE A 155 11.93 -2.12 10.55
C PHE A 155 11.28 -3.49 10.67
N VAL A 156 11.10 -4.24 9.57
CA VAL A 156 10.39 -5.53 9.61
C VAL A 156 11.12 -6.62 10.39
N ASN A 157 12.42 -6.45 10.65
CA ASN A 157 13.22 -7.38 11.46
C ASN A 157 13.39 -6.94 12.92
N SER A 158 12.99 -5.71 13.25
CA SER A 158 13.11 -5.12 14.59
C SER A 158 12.27 -5.84 15.64
N SER A 159 12.64 -5.65 16.92
CA SER A 159 11.82 -6.07 18.06
C SER A 159 10.47 -5.36 18.06
N THR A 160 10.43 -4.06 17.75
CA THR A 160 9.18 -3.27 17.65
C THR A 160 8.19 -3.92 16.69
N TYR A 161 8.62 -4.34 15.50
CA TYR A 161 7.74 -5.01 14.54
C TYR A 161 7.20 -6.33 15.10
N LYS A 162 8.08 -7.19 15.63
CA LYS A 162 7.70 -8.51 16.18
C LYS A 162 6.79 -8.42 17.41
N GLN A 163 6.85 -7.34 18.17
CA GLN A 163 5.96 -7.07 19.30
C GLN A 163 4.55 -6.65 18.86
N ASN A 164 4.40 -6.05 17.68
CA ASN A 164 3.13 -5.49 17.20
C ASN A 164 2.45 -6.34 16.11
N PHE A 165 3.20 -7.16 15.38
CA PHE A 165 2.68 -7.97 14.27
C PHE A 165 3.18 -9.41 14.35
N LYS A 166 2.25 -10.35 14.16
CA LYS A 166 2.55 -11.79 14.14
C LYS A 166 3.06 -12.27 12.78
N LYS A 167 2.69 -11.58 11.71
CA LYS A 167 3.02 -11.94 10.32
C LYS A 167 3.73 -10.79 9.62
N ARG A 168 4.44 -11.13 8.55
CA ARG A 168 5.08 -10.17 7.64
C ARG A 168 4.02 -9.37 6.87
N PRO A 169 4.37 -8.19 6.33
CA PRO A 169 3.40 -7.40 5.60
C PRO A 169 3.17 -7.96 4.20
N VAL A 170 1.95 -7.76 3.68
CA VAL A 170 1.64 -7.90 2.26
C VAL A 170 1.20 -6.55 1.75
N ILE A 171 1.86 -6.07 0.69
CA ILE A 171 1.51 -4.80 0.05
C ILE A 171 0.87 -5.13 -1.30
N CYS A 172 -0.39 -4.77 -1.46
CA CYS A 172 -1.12 -4.96 -2.71
C CYS A 172 -1.26 -3.61 -3.43
N LEU A 173 -0.83 -3.55 -4.69
CA LEU A 173 -0.81 -2.33 -5.51
C LEU A 173 -1.46 -2.54 -6.88
N SER A 174 -1.76 -1.42 -7.53
CA SER A 174 -2.11 -1.39 -8.94
C SER A 174 -1.00 -1.99 -9.81
N VAL A 175 -1.38 -2.69 -10.89
CA VAL A 175 -0.48 -2.98 -12.01
C VAL A 175 -0.06 -1.70 -12.74
N SER A 176 1.06 -1.77 -13.47
CA SER A 176 1.65 -0.65 -14.22
C SER A 176 1.04 -0.56 -15.62
N ASP A 177 0.61 0.63 -16.05
CA ASP A 177 -0.05 0.89 -17.34
C ASP A 177 0.90 0.84 -18.55
N ASN A 178 2.21 0.69 -18.31
CA ASN A 178 3.23 0.54 -19.35
C ASN A 178 3.73 -0.90 -19.53
N LYS A 179 3.05 -1.89 -18.94
CA LYS A 179 3.40 -3.32 -19.05
C LYS A 179 2.23 -4.11 -19.63
N THR A 180 2.55 -5.26 -20.20
CA THR A 180 1.56 -6.24 -20.64
C THR A 180 1.63 -7.45 -19.71
N TYR A 181 0.47 -7.90 -19.26
CA TYR A 181 0.31 -9.00 -18.33
C TYR A 181 -0.36 -10.17 -19.04
N HIS A 182 0.26 -11.34 -18.97
CA HIS A 182 -0.22 -12.57 -19.59
C HIS A 182 -0.76 -13.53 -18.53
N ARG A 183 -2.03 -13.90 -18.64
CA ARG A 183 -2.67 -14.86 -17.74
C ARG A 183 -2.03 -16.23 -17.91
N THR A 184 -1.68 -16.85 -16.79
CA THR A 184 -1.20 -18.24 -16.73
C THR A 184 -2.36 -19.19 -16.43
N GLU A 185 -2.08 -20.50 -16.44
CA GLU A 185 -3.04 -21.52 -16.02
C GLU A 185 -3.15 -21.68 -14.49
N ASN A 186 -2.27 -21.02 -13.72
CA ASN A 186 -2.32 -21.09 -12.27
C ASN A 186 -3.51 -20.28 -11.74
N GLN A 187 -4.34 -20.93 -10.92
CA GLN A 187 -5.53 -20.33 -10.32
C GLN A 187 -5.59 -20.64 -8.83
N HIS A 188 -5.46 -19.59 -8.01
CA HIS A 188 -5.65 -19.66 -6.57
C HIS A 188 -7.14 -19.49 -6.21
N PRO A 189 -7.70 -20.23 -5.24
CA PRO A 189 -9.12 -20.13 -4.89
C PRO A 189 -9.57 -18.75 -4.42
N VAL A 190 -8.66 -17.97 -3.81
CA VAL A 190 -8.94 -16.61 -3.31
C VAL A 190 -8.35 -15.52 -4.20
N LEU A 191 -7.12 -15.72 -4.70
CA LEU A 191 -6.41 -14.70 -5.47
C LEU A 191 -6.79 -14.75 -6.95
N GLY A 192 -7.47 -15.81 -7.40
CA GLY A 192 -7.89 -16.01 -8.77
C GLY A 192 -6.72 -16.37 -9.69
N TYR A 193 -6.81 -15.97 -10.97
CA TYR A 193 -5.80 -16.32 -11.97
C TYR A 193 -4.51 -15.52 -11.78
N GLU A 194 -3.38 -16.19 -11.91
CA GLU A 194 -2.07 -15.55 -11.93
C GLU A 194 -1.76 -14.96 -13.30
N TYR A 195 -1.07 -13.83 -13.29
CA TYR A 195 -0.57 -13.13 -14.46
C TYR A 195 0.95 -12.96 -14.36
N GLU A 196 1.64 -12.98 -15.49
CA GLU A 196 3.07 -12.69 -15.59
C GLU A 196 3.28 -11.41 -16.42
N PRO A 197 4.07 -10.44 -15.95
CA PRO A 197 4.41 -9.26 -16.73
C PRO A 197 5.45 -9.62 -17.79
N ASN A 198 5.40 -8.91 -18.93
CA ASN A 198 6.42 -9.03 -19.98
C ASN A 198 7.82 -8.56 -19.53
N GLU A 199 7.89 -7.64 -18.57
CA GLU A 199 9.14 -7.11 -18.01
C GLU A 199 8.89 -6.46 -16.63
N SER A 200 9.93 -6.36 -15.80
CA SER A 200 9.83 -5.72 -14.49
C SER A 200 9.55 -4.21 -14.59
N SER A 201 8.71 -3.71 -13.68
CA SER A 201 8.47 -2.27 -13.53
C SER A 201 9.53 -1.61 -12.62
N LEU A 202 9.64 -0.27 -12.68
CA LEU A 202 10.48 0.48 -11.74
C LEU A 202 10.03 0.28 -10.28
N THR A 203 8.71 0.22 -10.06
CA THR A 203 8.15 -0.04 -8.72
C THR A 203 8.54 -1.42 -8.23
N GLU A 204 8.52 -2.42 -9.10
CA GLU A 204 8.96 -3.77 -8.77
C GLU A 204 10.43 -3.80 -8.35
N GLN A 205 11.32 -3.22 -9.16
CA GLN A 205 12.75 -3.13 -8.85
C GLN A 205 13.00 -2.39 -7.52
N TYR A 206 12.21 -1.34 -7.25
CA TYR A 206 12.29 -0.58 -6.00
C TYR A 206 11.88 -1.42 -4.78
N PHE A 207 10.76 -2.16 -4.88
CA PHE A 207 10.28 -3.01 -3.79
C PHE A 207 11.17 -4.25 -3.59
N GLN A 208 11.85 -4.74 -4.63
CA GLN A 208 12.88 -5.77 -4.48
C GLN A 208 14.03 -5.33 -3.55
N LYS A 209 14.40 -4.03 -3.53
CA LYS A 209 15.40 -3.51 -2.57
C LYS A 209 14.93 -3.60 -1.11
N MET A 210 13.63 -3.67 -0.87
CA MET A 210 13.02 -3.94 0.43
C MET A 210 13.06 -5.44 0.83
N GLY A 211 13.51 -6.31 -0.08
CA GLY A 211 13.50 -7.76 0.10
C GLY A 211 12.16 -8.41 -0.25
N LEU A 212 11.26 -7.68 -0.92
CA LEU A 212 9.94 -8.18 -1.31
C LEU A 212 9.99 -8.89 -2.66
N GLN A 213 9.32 -10.02 -2.76
CA GLN A 213 8.96 -10.68 -4.01
C GLN A 213 7.64 -10.11 -4.52
N VAL A 214 7.33 -10.29 -5.80
CA VAL A 214 6.04 -9.90 -6.38
C VAL A 214 5.39 -11.05 -7.12
N ARG A 215 4.07 -11.18 -7.01
CA ARG A 215 3.22 -12.01 -7.88
C ARG A 215 1.99 -11.23 -8.28
N TYR A 216 1.43 -11.53 -9.45
CA TYR A 216 0.29 -10.79 -9.98
C TYR A 216 -0.92 -11.70 -10.07
N PHE A 217 -2.02 -11.30 -9.46
CA PHE A 217 -3.22 -12.12 -9.40
C PHE A 217 -4.45 -11.26 -9.65
N MET A 218 -5.42 -11.80 -10.37
CA MET A 218 -6.73 -11.20 -10.56
C MET A 218 -7.77 -11.97 -9.74
N PRO A 219 -8.18 -11.46 -8.57
CA PRO A 219 -9.18 -12.09 -7.72
C PRO A 219 -10.51 -12.29 -8.46
N PRO A 220 -11.33 -13.27 -8.04
CA PRO A 220 -12.69 -13.41 -8.55
C PRO A 220 -13.47 -12.09 -8.41
N ASN A 221 -14.27 -11.75 -9.42
CA ASN A 221 -15.08 -10.52 -9.49
C ASN A 221 -14.31 -9.19 -9.61
N SER A 222 -12.97 -9.21 -9.57
CA SER A 222 -12.16 -8.06 -9.99
C SER A 222 -12.06 -8.00 -11.52
N VAL A 223 -11.77 -6.81 -12.06
CA VAL A 223 -11.68 -6.59 -13.52
C VAL A 223 -10.24 -6.49 -14.04
N ALA A 224 -9.25 -6.44 -13.14
CA ALA A 224 -7.83 -6.34 -13.48
C ALA A 224 -6.95 -7.03 -12.42
N PRO A 225 -5.75 -7.52 -12.78
CA PRO A 225 -4.81 -8.09 -11.82
C PRO A 225 -4.23 -7.03 -10.87
N PHE A 226 -3.82 -7.47 -9.68
CA PHE A 226 -3.08 -6.69 -8.69
C PHE A 226 -1.67 -7.22 -8.53
N ALA A 227 -0.74 -6.35 -8.16
CA ALA A 227 0.61 -6.73 -7.76
C ALA A 227 0.66 -6.96 -6.25
N PHE A 228 0.95 -8.19 -5.82
CA PHE A 228 1.12 -8.56 -4.41
C PHE A 228 2.60 -8.65 -4.09
N TYR A 229 3.09 -7.74 -3.26
CA TYR A 229 4.45 -7.71 -2.75
C TYR A 229 4.52 -8.33 -1.35
N PHE A 230 5.40 -9.32 -1.15
CA PHE A 230 5.43 -10.12 0.06
C PHE A 230 6.83 -10.66 0.38
N PHE A 231 7.00 -11.13 1.61
CA PHE A 231 8.10 -12.01 2.02
C PHE A 231 7.61 -13.45 2.09
N GLY A 232 8.52 -14.42 1.90
CA GLY A 232 8.20 -15.83 2.10
C GLY A 232 7.30 -16.38 0.99
N ASP A 233 6.22 -17.05 1.36
CA ASP A 233 5.28 -17.69 0.45
C ASP A 233 3.87 -17.11 0.60
N LEU A 234 3.48 -16.23 -0.33
CA LEU A 234 2.16 -15.60 -0.34
C LEU A 234 1.00 -16.59 -0.26
N LEU A 235 1.13 -17.78 -0.85
CA LEU A 235 0.02 -18.73 -0.99
C LEU A 235 -0.17 -19.58 0.26
N ASN A 236 0.86 -19.75 1.08
CA ASN A 236 0.87 -20.70 2.18
C ASN A 236 1.05 -20.03 3.57
N ASP A 237 1.64 -18.84 3.64
CA ASP A 237 1.91 -18.15 4.91
C ASP A 237 0.66 -17.40 5.46
N TYR A 238 -0.37 -17.22 4.63
CA TYR A 238 -1.58 -16.47 4.94
C TYR A 238 -2.84 -17.30 4.68
N THR A 239 -3.83 -17.12 5.53
CA THR A 239 -5.15 -17.76 5.42
C THR A 239 -6.00 -17.09 4.35
N ASN A 240 -7.04 -17.79 3.91
CA ASN A 240 -7.99 -17.26 2.94
C ASN A 240 -8.64 -15.94 3.41
N LEU A 241 -9.08 -15.86 4.67
CA LEU A 241 -9.72 -14.64 5.20
C LEU A 241 -8.74 -13.46 5.29
N GLU A 242 -7.48 -13.72 5.65
CA GLU A 242 -6.42 -12.72 5.64
C GLU A 242 -6.21 -12.14 4.23
N LEU A 243 -6.07 -13.00 3.21
CA LEU A 243 -5.91 -12.58 1.81
C LEU A 243 -7.15 -11.85 1.28
N ILE A 244 -8.35 -12.34 1.59
CA ILE A 244 -9.60 -11.66 1.21
C ILE A 244 -9.67 -10.27 1.83
N SER A 245 -9.26 -10.10 3.10
CA SER A 245 -9.26 -8.77 3.75
C SER A 245 -8.35 -7.77 3.03
N THR A 246 -7.20 -8.23 2.52
CA THR A 246 -6.30 -7.40 1.72
C THR A 246 -6.91 -7.08 0.36
N ILE A 247 -7.49 -8.06 -0.34
CA ILE A 247 -8.14 -7.84 -1.64
C ILE A 247 -9.30 -6.86 -1.50
N SER A 248 -10.23 -7.09 -0.57
CA SER A 248 -11.43 -6.28 -0.42
C SER A 248 -11.11 -4.83 -0.09
N THR A 249 -10.13 -4.63 0.79
CA THR A 249 -9.59 -3.32 1.15
C THR A 249 -8.95 -2.64 -0.04
N MET A 250 -7.99 -3.30 -0.69
CA MET A 250 -7.20 -2.68 -1.74
C MET A 250 -7.97 -2.48 -3.03
N GLU A 251 -8.86 -3.39 -3.41
CA GLU A 251 -9.73 -3.20 -4.58
C GLU A 251 -10.65 -1.99 -4.40
N THR A 252 -11.22 -1.80 -3.21
CA THR A 252 -12.05 -0.61 -2.92
C THR A 252 -11.24 0.67 -3.12
N PHE A 253 -10.03 0.73 -2.55
CA PHE A 253 -9.15 1.89 -2.75
C PHE A 253 -8.73 2.05 -4.21
N GLN A 254 -8.44 0.97 -4.95
CA GLN A 254 -8.07 1.07 -6.36
C GLN A 254 -9.24 1.50 -7.25
N LYS A 255 -10.49 1.11 -6.95
CA LYS A 255 -11.70 1.62 -7.64
C LYS A 255 -11.86 3.13 -7.47
N ILE A 256 -11.42 3.68 -6.33
CA ILE A 256 -11.41 5.12 -6.07
C ILE A 256 -10.22 5.79 -6.78
N TYR A 257 -9.01 5.20 -6.69
CA TYR A 257 -7.77 5.85 -7.11
C TYR A 257 -7.45 5.72 -8.60
N ARG A 258 -7.89 4.62 -9.20
CA ARG A 258 -7.57 4.14 -10.55
C ARG A 258 -8.80 3.46 -11.17
N PRO A 259 -9.97 4.14 -11.22
CA PRO A 259 -11.18 3.56 -11.79
C PRO A 259 -10.98 3.12 -13.25
N GLU A 260 -10.08 3.75 -13.99
CA GLU A 260 -9.76 3.41 -15.38
C GLU A 260 -9.25 1.96 -15.55
N ILE A 261 -8.66 1.41 -14.49
CA ILE A 261 -8.13 0.03 -14.42
C ILE A 261 -9.08 -0.86 -13.62
N TYR A 262 -9.44 -0.47 -12.39
CA TYR A 262 -10.11 -1.36 -11.43
C TYR A 262 -11.62 -1.19 -11.32
N ASN A 263 -12.17 -0.16 -11.99
CA ASN A 263 -13.61 0.02 -12.17
C ASN A 263 -13.96 0.14 -13.67
N ALA A 264 -13.13 -0.48 -14.52
CA ALA A 264 -13.36 -0.60 -15.95
C ALA A 264 -14.57 -1.50 -16.22
N ASN A 265 -15.32 -1.21 -17.28
CA ASN A 265 -16.50 -2.01 -17.64
C ASN A 265 -16.11 -3.31 -18.38
N ALA A 266 -14.85 -3.41 -18.82
CA ALA A 266 -14.28 -4.61 -19.44
C ALA A 266 -13.32 -5.33 -18.47
N VAL A 267 -13.43 -6.65 -18.43
CA VAL A 267 -12.55 -7.54 -17.65
C VAL A 267 -11.26 -7.82 -18.42
N ALA A 268 -10.14 -7.84 -17.72
CA ALA A 268 -8.84 -8.22 -18.26
C ALA A 268 -8.88 -9.60 -18.95
N GLY A 269 -8.43 -9.66 -20.21
CA GLY A 269 -8.33 -10.89 -20.98
C GLY A 269 -7.11 -11.75 -20.60
N THR A 270 -6.80 -12.74 -21.44
CA THR A 270 -5.58 -13.56 -21.31
C THR A 270 -4.29 -12.76 -21.55
N SER A 271 -4.37 -11.67 -22.31
CA SER A 271 -3.33 -10.66 -22.45
C SER A 271 -3.94 -9.31 -22.10
N TYR A 272 -3.38 -8.61 -21.13
CA TYR A 272 -3.95 -7.39 -20.60
C TYR A 272 -2.89 -6.30 -20.50
N GLN A 273 -3.17 -5.15 -21.11
CA GLN A 273 -2.38 -3.93 -20.94
C GLN A 273 -3.30 -2.87 -20.30
N PRO A 274 -3.07 -2.50 -19.03
CA PRO A 274 -3.88 -1.49 -18.37
C PRO A 274 -3.65 -0.11 -19.00
N SER A 275 -4.63 0.78 -18.89
CA SER A 275 -4.53 2.14 -19.41
C SER A 275 -5.19 3.13 -18.47
N LEU A 276 -4.41 4.10 -17.98
CA LEU A 276 -4.93 5.24 -17.21
C LEU A 276 -5.73 6.24 -18.07
N LYS A 277 -5.84 5.98 -19.37
CA LYS A 277 -6.63 6.77 -20.33
C LYS A 277 -7.89 6.03 -20.80
N ASN A 278 -8.20 4.87 -20.21
CA ASN A 278 -9.40 4.13 -20.55
C ASN A 278 -10.64 4.93 -20.13
N SER A 279 -11.45 5.36 -21.09
CA SER A 279 -12.71 6.09 -20.83
C SER A 279 -13.88 5.18 -20.48
N ASP A 280 -13.78 3.87 -20.75
CA ASP A 280 -14.83 2.89 -20.47
C ASP A 280 -14.71 2.36 -19.04
N HIS A 281 -15.05 3.22 -18.09
CA HIS A 281 -15.05 2.91 -16.66
C HIS A 281 -16.18 3.65 -15.93
N SER A 282 -16.47 3.18 -14.72
CA SER A 282 -17.43 3.81 -13.82
C SER A 282 -16.71 4.57 -12.69
N LEU A 283 -17.32 5.63 -12.18
CA LEU A 283 -16.84 6.32 -10.97
C LEU A 283 -17.63 5.86 -9.75
N THR A 284 -16.97 5.80 -8.60
CA THR A 284 -17.64 5.58 -7.32
C THR A 284 -18.40 6.84 -6.87
N GLN A 285 -19.33 6.70 -5.93
CA GLN A 285 -19.99 7.84 -5.27
C GLN A 285 -19.14 8.48 -4.16
N ILE A 286 -17.83 8.21 -4.16
CA ILE A 286 -16.88 8.72 -3.18
C ILE A 286 -16.13 9.88 -3.83
N VAL A 287 -16.20 11.06 -3.22
CA VAL A 287 -15.47 12.24 -3.70
C VAL A 287 -14.00 12.10 -3.29
N TYR A 288 -13.10 12.09 -4.27
CA TYR A 288 -11.67 11.91 -4.06
C TYR A 288 -10.86 12.87 -4.93
N ASP A 289 -10.04 13.72 -4.30
CA ASP A 289 -9.23 14.71 -5.01
C ASP A 289 -7.86 14.13 -5.36
N ARG A 290 -7.70 13.74 -6.64
CA ARG A 290 -6.44 13.18 -7.16
C ARG A 290 -5.34 14.21 -7.34
N GLU A 291 -5.69 15.48 -7.55
CA GLU A 291 -4.71 16.57 -7.68
C GLU A 291 -4.12 16.89 -6.31
N GLU A 292 -4.97 17.00 -5.29
CA GLU A 292 -4.53 17.14 -3.90
C GLU A 292 -3.62 15.97 -3.50
N ARG A 293 -4.01 14.72 -3.78
CA ARG A 293 -3.15 13.56 -3.49
C ARG A 293 -1.76 13.67 -4.13
N SER A 294 -1.70 14.09 -5.39
CA SER A 294 -0.43 14.23 -6.11
C SER A 294 0.45 15.34 -5.50
N ARG A 295 -0.18 16.46 -5.10
CA ARG A 295 0.49 17.55 -4.39
C ARG A 295 1.00 17.09 -3.01
N LEU A 296 0.20 16.36 -2.25
CA LEU A 296 0.56 15.84 -0.93
C LEU A 296 1.75 14.88 -0.98
N ALA A 297 1.86 14.04 -2.02
CA ALA A 297 3.04 13.18 -2.20
C ALA A 297 4.33 14.00 -2.42
N ILE A 298 4.25 15.11 -3.17
CA ILE A 298 5.39 16.02 -3.36
C ILE A 298 5.75 16.74 -2.06
N GLU A 299 4.75 17.25 -1.32
CA GLU A 299 4.95 17.88 -0.01
C GLU A 299 5.58 16.91 0.99
N GLN A 300 5.10 15.65 1.03
CA GLN A 300 5.66 14.57 1.85
C GLN A 300 7.13 14.28 1.48
N GLY A 301 7.44 14.18 0.19
CA GLY A 301 8.80 13.96 -0.29
C GLY A 301 9.76 15.12 0.04
N LYS A 302 9.29 16.37 -0.05
CA LYS A 302 10.07 17.56 0.35
C LYS A 302 10.29 17.61 1.85
N PHE A 303 9.26 17.30 2.64
CA PHE A 303 9.39 17.18 4.09
C PHE A 303 10.46 16.15 4.47
N ALA A 304 10.44 14.97 3.86
CA ALA A 304 11.47 13.96 4.05
C ALA A 304 12.86 14.47 3.64
N GLN A 305 12.97 15.20 2.53
CA GLN A 305 14.23 15.80 2.11
C GLN A 305 14.79 16.76 3.19
N GLU A 306 13.95 17.65 3.72
CA GLU A 306 14.33 18.74 4.62
C GLU A 306 14.58 18.28 6.05
N HIS A 307 13.78 17.34 6.55
CA HIS A 307 13.80 16.93 7.96
C HIS A 307 14.53 15.60 8.22
N PHE A 308 14.79 14.81 7.18
CA PHE A 308 15.44 13.50 7.33
C PHE A 308 16.67 13.35 6.43
N ILE A 309 16.52 13.50 5.12
CA ILE A 309 17.61 13.22 4.18
C ILE A 309 18.76 14.21 4.34
N LYS A 310 18.51 15.52 4.24
CA LYS A 310 19.58 16.54 4.34
C LYS A 310 20.23 16.59 5.73
N PRO A 311 19.49 16.65 6.85
CA PRO A 311 20.10 16.81 8.17
C PRO A 311 20.93 15.58 8.61
N TYR A 312 20.54 14.39 8.15
CA TYR A 312 21.18 13.13 8.54
C TYR A 312 21.94 12.47 7.41
N GLN A 313 22.23 13.17 6.30
CA GLN A 313 22.84 12.58 5.10
C GLN A 313 24.04 11.69 5.41
N THR A 314 25.06 12.23 6.09
CA THR A 314 26.27 11.47 6.44
C THR A 314 25.97 10.26 7.33
N VAL A 315 25.00 10.38 8.25
CA VAL A 315 24.58 9.28 9.13
C VAL A 315 23.88 8.19 8.32
N LEU A 316 22.98 8.56 7.41
CA LEU A 316 22.23 7.65 6.55
C LEU A 316 23.16 6.92 5.58
N GLU A 317 24.13 7.61 5.00
CA GLU A 317 25.14 7.02 4.11
C GLU A 317 26.02 6.01 4.85
N GLN A 318 26.56 6.38 6.02
CA GLN A 318 27.40 5.50 6.83
C GLN A 318 26.63 4.27 7.35
N TRP A 319 25.39 4.48 7.81
CA TRP A 319 24.53 3.39 8.25
C TRP A 319 24.16 2.47 7.09
N SER A 320 23.74 3.04 5.95
CA SER A 320 23.40 2.27 4.75
C SER A 320 24.59 1.43 4.29
N ALA A 321 25.80 1.99 4.27
CA ALA A 321 27.01 1.27 3.85
C ALA A 321 27.39 0.10 4.79
N SER A 322 27.00 0.16 6.07
CA SER A 322 27.29 -0.87 7.07
C SER A 322 26.14 -1.88 7.26
N TYR A 323 24.93 -1.54 6.82
CA TYR A 323 23.76 -2.40 6.92
C TYR A 323 23.75 -3.46 5.79
N ALA A 324 23.99 -4.72 6.19
CA ALA A 324 23.96 -5.88 5.31
C ALA A 324 22.52 -6.42 5.11
#